data_AF-A0A1G2XT44-F1
#
_entry.id   AF-A0A1G2XT44-F1
#
_cell.length_a   1.000
_cell.length_b   1.000
_cell.length_c   1.000
_cell.angle_alpha   90.00
_cell.angle_beta   90.00
_cell.angle_gamma   90.00
#
_symmetry.space_group_name_H-M   'P 1'
#
loop_
_entity.id
_entity.type
_entity.pdbx_description
1 polymer ?
#
loop_
_entity_poly.entity_id
_entity_poly.type
_entity_poly.pdbx_seq_one_letter_code
_entity_poly.pdbx_strand_id
1 'polypeptide(L)'
;MKKLILVLAIALMVSPALAAVQVTLVPHASPDSNLVDINYSCASEAERPRAFALTLSVDAGSFVSVTNYITGESTVTNNGFGIFPATIVIDSAGNVTEDGNPIAKDGHPGTVGTGLGTGTLILEFGSLYDSSVTGNAPALSGTLCTVGLNTNEGTVTLSAVEETVYRGGVVLEDGSTPGVTIASVQAGEAEPQECMKDTIGQKYTNWVTSGKPACWCYQYQQLGDFDGKEEGTGIGIKRIGGVDLTGFKNSFGKKRNQMTGNQVCADFDHLDEGTGIGIKAVGGVDLTIFKTNFGKKTSQLSSAAYAAEYNFWTVAP
;
A
#
# COMPACT_ATOMS: atom_id res chain seq x y z
N MET A 1 25.34 24.28 45.10
CA MET A 1 24.08 24.77 44.51
C MET A 1 24.27 25.68 43.30
N LYS A 2 25.19 26.67 43.30
CA LYS A 2 25.41 27.58 42.14
C LYS A 2 25.84 26.88 40.83
N LYS A 3 26.59 25.77 40.91
CA LYS A 3 27.02 24.98 39.73
C LYS A 3 25.91 24.12 39.10
N LEU A 4 24.85 23.80 39.86
CA LEU A 4 23.71 23.00 39.38
C LEU A 4 22.70 23.87 38.60
N ILE A 5 22.57 25.15 38.98
CA ILE A 5 21.73 26.12 38.26
C ILE A 5 22.31 26.41 36.86
N LEU A 6 23.65 26.46 36.72
CA LEU A 6 24.30 26.70 35.43
C LEU A 6 24.11 25.51 34.45
N VAL A 7 24.17 24.27 34.94
CA VAL A 7 23.96 23.08 34.10
C VAL A 7 22.50 22.97 33.64
N LEU A 8 21.53 23.33 34.49
CA LEU A 8 20.11 23.38 34.12
C LEU A 8 19.81 24.51 33.12
N ALA A 9 20.46 25.67 33.26
CA ALA A 9 20.34 26.78 32.31
C ALA A 9 20.97 26.47 30.94
N ILE A 10 22.08 25.72 30.90
CA ILE A 10 22.69 25.27 29.64
C ILE A 10 21.83 24.17 28.98
N ALA A 11 21.27 23.24 29.77
CA ALA A 11 20.38 22.20 29.25
C ALA A 11 19.05 22.73 28.70
N LEU A 12 18.55 23.86 29.22
CA LEU A 12 17.36 24.55 28.69
C LEU A 12 17.62 25.35 27.40
N MET A 13 18.89 25.62 27.06
CA MET A 13 19.26 26.32 25.81
C MET A 13 19.58 25.37 24.65
N VAL A 14 19.48 24.05 24.86
CA VAL A 14 19.58 23.04 23.80
C VAL A 14 18.21 22.39 23.55
N SER A 15 17.14 23.18 23.62
CA SER A 15 15.90 22.79 22.97
C SER A 15 16.21 22.70 21.47
N PRO A 16 16.07 21.53 20.82
CA PRO A 16 16.17 21.48 19.37
C PRO A 16 15.20 22.52 18.83
N ALA A 17 15.69 23.43 17.98
CA ALA A 17 14.83 24.32 17.25
C ALA A 17 13.81 23.42 16.53
N LEU A 18 12.58 23.39 17.05
CA LEU A 18 11.51 22.66 16.40
C LEU A 18 11.41 23.26 15.00
N ALA A 19 11.40 22.41 13.98
CA ALA A 19 11.31 22.88 12.61
C ALA A 19 10.09 23.79 12.46
N ALA A 20 10.29 24.95 11.85
CA ALA A 20 9.26 25.96 11.63
C ALA A 20 8.18 25.44 10.67
N VAL A 21 8.57 24.56 9.75
CA VAL A 21 7.66 23.86 8.83
C VAL A 21 7.89 22.36 8.92
N GLN A 22 6.81 21.59 8.99
CA GLN A 22 6.82 20.14 8.91
C GLN A 22 6.13 19.70 7.63
N VAL A 23 6.77 18.82 6.87
CA VAL A 23 6.13 18.08 5.77
C VAL A 23 5.96 16.63 6.21
N THR A 24 4.74 16.14 6.18
CA THR A 24 4.40 14.77 6.59
C THR A 24 3.88 13.96 5.42
N LEU A 25 4.35 12.73 5.32
CA LEU A 25 3.91 11.75 4.34
C LEU A 25 3.02 10.75 5.08
N VAL A 26 1.76 10.61 4.66
CA VAL A 26 0.77 9.79 5.39
C VAL A 26 0.07 8.87 4.39
N PRO A 27 -0.04 7.55 4.65
CA PRO A 27 -0.82 6.68 3.78
C PRO A 27 -2.25 7.22 3.69
N HIS A 28 -2.76 7.33 2.47
CA HIS A 28 -4.08 7.89 2.23
C HIS A 28 -5.15 6.98 2.85
N ALA A 29 -6.22 7.55 3.40
CA ALA A 29 -7.26 6.80 4.13
C ALA A 29 -8.20 5.94 3.24
N SER A 30 -7.91 5.81 1.93
CA SER A 30 -8.64 4.95 0.98
C SER A 30 -8.23 3.49 1.15
N PRO A 31 -9.07 2.50 0.79
CA PRO A 31 -8.64 1.10 0.65
C PRO A 31 -7.46 0.90 -0.33
N ASP A 32 -7.11 1.90 -1.14
CA ASP A 32 -5.94 1.86 -2.02
C ASP A 32 -4.65 2.14 -1.23
N SER A 33 -3.96 1.08 -0.79
CA SER A 33 -2.71 1.14 0.00
C SER A 33 -1.51 1.80 -0.71
N ASN A 34 -1.67 2.16 -1.98
CA ASN A 34 -0.64 2.75 -2.84
C ASN A 34 -0.74 4.28 -2.98
N LEU A 35 -1.65 4.92 -2.23
CA LEU A 35 -1.81 6.37 -2.22
C LEU A 35 -1.18 6.96 -0.95
N VAL A 36 -0.47 8.08 -1.09
CA VAL A 36 0.15 8.80 0.03
C VAL A 36 -0.18 10.28 -0.06
N ASP A 37 -0.69 10.85 1.03
CA ASP A 37 -0.92 12.28 1.17
C ASP A 37 0.36 12.99 1.60
N ILE A 38 0.68 14.08 0.90
CA ILE A 38 1.77 14.99 1.21
C ILE A 38 1.17 16.18 1.94
N ASN A 39 1.35 16.22 3.24
CA ASN A 39 0.77 17.25 4.11
C ASN A 39 1.85 18.20 4.62
N TYR A 40 1.41 19.38 5.06
CA TYR A 40 2.27 20.34 5.73
C TYR A 40 1.62 20.88 7.00
N SER A 41 2.45 21.36 7.91
CA SER A 41 2.05 22.20 9.04
C SER A 41 3.16 23.20 9.41
N CYS A 42 2.79 24.33 9.97
CA CYS A 42 3.69 25.34 10.52
C CYS A 42 3.13 25.85 11.86
N ALA A 43 4.00 26.33 12.75
CA ALA A 43 3.59 26.66 14.12
C ALA A 43 2.94 28.05 14.24
N SER A 44 3.16 28.94 13.28
CA SER A 44 2.65 30.31 13.32
C SER A 44 2.49 30.94 11.93
N GLU A 45 1.78 32.06 11.85
CA GLU A 45 1.63 32.80 10.59
C GLU A 45 2.95 33.34 10.04
N ALA A 46 3.91 33.67 10.91
CA ALA A 46 5.24 34.12 10.52
C ALA A 46 6.06 33.01 9.84
N GLU A 47 5.69 31.75 10.06
CA GLU A 47 6.31 30.56 9.48
C GLU A 47 5.47 29.97 8.35
N ARG A 48 4.47 30.72 7.86
CA ARG A 48 3.62 30.28 6.76
C ARG A 48 4.45 30.18 5.48
N PRO A 49 4.42 29.03 4.80
CA PRO A 49 5.10 28.89 3.52
C PRO A 49 4.43 29.76 2.44
N ARG A 50 5.27 30.42 1.63
CA ARG A 50 4.91 30.99 0.33
C ARG A 50 5.00 29.95 -0.77
N ALA A 51 6.00 29.07 -0.71
CA ALA A 51 6.23 28.04 -1.71
C ALA A 51 6.92 26.81 -1.12
N PHE A 52 6.72 25.68 -1.80
CA PHE A 52 7.38 24.41 -1.56
C PHE A 52 8.02 23.93 -2.87
N ALA A 53 9.26 23.47 -2.79
CA ALA A 53 9.89 22.62 -3.78
C ALA A 53 10.43 21.36 -3.10
N LEU A 54 9.93 20.20 -3.51
CA LEU A 54 10.21 18.92 -2.87
C LEU A 54 10.69 17.91 -3.92
N THR A 55 11.72 17.15 -3.58
CA THR A 55 12.12 15.94 -4.30
C THR A 55 11.63 14.73 -3.52
N LEU A 56 10.69 13.99 -4.08
CA LEU A 56 10.19 12.72 -3.56
C LEU A 56 10.97 11.57 -4.20
N SER A 57 11.21 10.51 -3.43
CA SER A 57 11.88 9.29 -3.91
C SER A 57 11.29 8.05 -3.28
N VAL A 58 11.09 7.01 -4.09
CA VAL A 58 10.77 5.65 -3.63
C VAL A 58 12.01 4.76 -3.76
N ASP A 59 12.20 3.87 -2.80
CA ASP A 59 13.29 2.89 -2.80
C ASP A 59 13.09 1.76 -3.83
N ALA A 60 11.83 1.45 -4.14
CA ALA A 60 11.41 0.55 -5.19
C ALA A 60 10.08 1.03 -5.82
N GLY A 61 9.81 0.62 -7.06
CA GLY A 61 8.59 1.01 -7.77
C GLY A 61 8.70 2.35 -8.50
N SER A 62 7.56 3.00 -8.72
CA SER A 62 7.49 4.26 -9.45
C SER A 62 6.25 5.10 -9.10
N PHE A 63 6.33 6.42 -9.26
CA PHE A 63 5.14 7.29 -9.17
C PHE A 63 4.23 7.10 -10.39
N VAL A 64 2.91 7.04 -10.19
CA VAL A 64 1.93 6.87 -11.27
C VAL A 64 0.93 8.02 -11.36
N SER A 65 0.73 8.77 -10.28
CA SER A 65 -0.18 9.92 -10.28
C SER A 65 0.19 10.96 -9.23
N VAL A 66 -0.26 12.19 -9.48
CA VAL A 66 -0.34 13.29 -8.51
C VAL A 66 -1.75 13.84 -8.63
N THR A 67 -2.48 13.91 -7.53
CA THR A 67 -3.89 14.31 -7.47
C THR A 67 -4.14 15.14 -6.21
N ASN A 68 -5.39 15.55 -5.96
CA ASN A 68 -5.80 16.25 -4.74
C ASN A 68 -4.96 17.50 -4.40
N TYR A 69 -4.53 18.21 -5.44
CA TYR A 69 -3.93 19.53 -5.34
C TYR A 69 -4.93 20.56 -5.82
N ILE A 70 -4.84 21.78 -5.30
CA ILE A 70 -5.66 22.90 -5.79
C ILE A 70 -5.01 23.50 -7.05
N THR A 71 -5.79 24.21 -7.86
CA THR A 71 -5.29 24.99 -9.00
C THR A 71 -5.74 26.44 -8.86
N GLY A 72 -4.85 27.38 -9.19
CA GLY A 72 -5.11 28.81 -9.16
C GLY A 72 -4.73 29.50 -7.85
N GLU A 73 -5.10 30.77 -7.75
CA GLU A 73 -4.90 31.59 -6.55
C GLU A 73 -5.63 31.02 -5.34
N SER A 74 -5.04 31.20 -4.16
CA SER A 74 -5.66 30.85 -2.90
C SER A 74 -6.76 31.84 -2.55
N THR A 75 -7.96 31.31 -2.37
CA THR A 75 -9.17 32.07 -2.03
C THR A 75 -9.84 31.49 -0.78
N VAL A 76 -10.81 32.20 -0.21
CA VAL A 76 -11.60 31.69 0.93
C VAL A 76 -12.23 30.32 0.64
N THR A 77 -12.66 30.05 -0.60
CA THR A 77 -13.33 28.79 -0.97
C THR A 77 -12.40 27.75 -1.61
N ASN A 78 -11.19 28.14 -2.00
CA ASN A 78 -10.18 27.27 -2.60
C ASN A 78 -8.80 27.69 -2.06
N ASN A 79 -8.56 27.38 -0.79
CA ASN A 79 -7.41 27.85 -0.02
C ASN A 79 -6.23 26.89 -0.16
N GLY A 80 -5.02 27.39 -0.46
CA GLY A 80 -3.84 26.53 -0.57
C GLY A 80 -2.77 27.01 -1.55
N PHE A 81 -2.12 26.06 -2.20
CA PHE A 81 -0.96 26.30 -3.07
C PHE A 81 -1.24 25.78 -4.49
N GLY A 82 -1.85 26.61 -5.33
CA GLY A 82 -2.32 26.22 -6.66
C GLY A 82 -1.56 26.81 -7.83
N ILE A 83 -0.45 27.50 -7.57
CA ILE A 83 0.43 28.06 -8.58
C ILE A 83 1.69 27.20 -8.66
N PHE A 84 2.14 26.84 -9.87
CA PHE A 84 3.22 25.87 -10.05
C PHE A 84 4.42 26.49 -10.79
N PRO A 85 5.43 27.01 -10.05
CA PRO A 85 6.50 27.85 -10.60
C PRO A 85 7.24 27.33 -11.84
N ALA A 86 7.50 26.03 -11.97
CA ALA A 86 8.17 25.47 -13.16
C ALA A 86 7.41 25.71 -14.45
N THR A 87 6.09 25.79 -14.39
CA THR A 87 5.22 25.67 -15.57
C THR A 87 4.11 26.72 -15.63
N ILE A 88 4.06 27.63 -14.67
CA ILE A 88 3.18 28.79 -14.70
C ILE A 88 3.45 29.63 -15.96
N VAL A 89 2.39 30.14 -16.56
CA VAL A 89 2.48 31.11 -17.66
C VAL A 89 1.96 32.45 -17.16
N ILE A 90 2.80 33.47 -17.31
CA ILE A 90 2.50 34.85 -16.94
C ILE A 90 2.52 35.69 -18.22
N ASP A 91 1.44 36.44 -18.46
CA ASP A 91 1.36 37.34 -19.61
C ASP A 91 2.27 38.58 -19.44
N SER A 92 2.36 39.40 -20.49
CA SER A 92 3.16 40.62 -20.44
C SER A 92 2.65 41.69 -19.46
N ALA A 93 1.41 41.55 -18.98
CA ALA A 93 0.81 42.43 -17.99
C ALA A 93 1.02 41.93 -16.55
N GLY A 94 1.64 40.75 -16.37
CA GLY A 94 1.92 40.16 -15.07
C GLY A 94 0.79 39.28 -14.53
N ASN A 95 -0.21 38.93 -15.34
CA ASN A 95 -1.31 38.06 -14.93
C ASN A 95 -0.93 36.60 -15.17
N VAL A 96 -1.34 35.73 -14.24
CA VAL A 96 -1.29 34.28 -14.44
C VAL A 96 -2.35 33.90 -15.47
N THR A 97 -1.93 33.33 -16.60
CA THR A 97 -2.83 32.81 -17.64
C THR A 97 -2.95 31.30 -17.62
N GLU A 98 -1.95 30.61 -17.07
CA GLU A 98 -1.97 29.17 -16.80
C GLU A 98 -1.25 28.90 -15.48
N ASP A 99 -1.91 28.18 -14.57
CA ASP A 99 -1.37 27.91 -13.23
C ASP A 99 -0.18 26.93 -13.25
N GLY A 100 -0.10 26.10 -14.29
CA GLY A 100 0.92 25.08 -14.51
C GLY A 100 0.51 23.67 -14.06
N ASN A 101 1.50 22.85 -13.72
CA ASN A 101 1.38 21.51 -13.17
C ASN A 101 2.32 21.35 -11.96
N PRO A 102 1.89 20.69 -10.87
CA PRO A 102 2.72 20.50 -9.68
C PRO A 102 3.99 19.68 -9.97
N ILE A 103 4.00 18.84 -11.00
CA ILE A 103 5.18 18.06 -11.39
C ILE A 103 6.11 18.94 -12.22
N ALA A 104 7.37 19.06 -11.78
CA ALA A 104 8.38 19.76 -12.53
C ALA A 104 8.58 19.14 -13.92
N LYS A 105 8.59 19.99 -14.95
CA LYS A 105 8.59 19.56 -16.35
C LYS A 105 9.95 18.99 -16.79
N ASP A 106 9.91 17.99 -17.65
CA ASP A 106 11.10 17.44 -18.32
C ASP A 106 11.86 18.53 -19.10
N GLY A 107 13.19 18.45 -19.06
CA GLY A 107 14.09 19.44 -19.66
C GLY A 107 14.36 20.69 -18.81
N HIS A 108 13.72 20.84 -17.64
CA HIS A 108 14.12 21.86 -16.67
C HIS A 108 15.36 21.39 -15.88
N PRO A 109 16.14 22.33 -15.28
CA PRO A 109 17.26 21.95 -14.43
C PRO A 109 16.84 20.98 -13.32
N GLY A 110 17.62 19.93 -13.13
CA GLY A 110 17.40 18.90 -12.10
C GLY A 110 16.32 17.86 -12.42
N THR A 111 15.59 17.94 -13.54
CA THR A 111 14.44 17.02 -13.80
C THR A 111 14.79 15.77 -14.61
N VAL A 112 16.04 15.60 -15.04
CA VAL A 112 16.49 14.42 -15.80
C VAL A 112 16.25 13.14 -14.97
N GLY A 113 15.47 12.21 -15.52
CA GLY A 113 15.15 10.93 -14.87
C GLY A 113 14.09 11.02 -13.76
N THR A 114 13.38 12.14 -13.68
CA THR A 114 12.28 12.36 -12.72
C THR A 114 10.93 12.40 -13.44
N GLY A 115 9.84 12.26 -12.69
CA GLY A 115 8.47 12.35 -13.21
C GLY A 115 7.67 11.07 -13.01
N LEU A 116 6.46 11.04 -13.60
CA LEU A 116 5.62 9.85 -13.58
C LEU A 116 6.29 8.70 -14.34
N GLY A 117 6.10 7.47 -13.86
CA GLY A 117 6.77 6.26 -14.33
C GLY A 117 8.19 6.09 -13.82
N THR A 118 8.70 7.00 -12.99
CA THR A 118 10.06 6.93 -12.42
C THR A 118 10.02 6.80 -10.89
N GLY A 119 11.17 6.46 -10.28
CA GLY A 119 11.32 6.38 -8.83
C GLY A 119 11.52 7.72 -8.12
N THR A 120 11.58 8.84 -8.87
CA THR A 120 11.84 10.17 -8.32
C THR A 120 10.88 11.19 -8.92
N LEU A 121 10.29 12.04 -8.08
CA LEU A 121 9.35 13.06 -8.50
C LEU A 121 9.75 14.40 -7.90
N ILE A 122 9.81 15.44 -8.71
CA ILE A 122 10.01 16.81 -8.22
C ILE A 122 8.68 17.53 -8.27
N LEU A 123 8.26 18.05 -7.12
CA LEU A 123 7.01 18.76 -6.95
C LEU A 123 7.26 20.22 -6.57
N GLU A 124 6.45 21.12 -7.10
CA GLU A 124 6.47 22.53 -6.73
C GLU A 124 5.07 23.04 -6.45
N PHE A 125 4.94 23.90 -5.45
CA PHE A 125 3.68 24.50 -5.04
C PHE A 125 3.92 25.93 -4.58
N GLY A 126 3.13 26.88 -5.06
CA GLY A 126 3.20 28.29 -4.70
C GLY A 126 1.83 28.83 -4.28
N SER A 127 1.81 29.69 -3.27
CA SER A 127 0.62 30.43 -2.87
C SER A 127 0.65 31.85 -3.44
N LEU A 128 -0.36 32.18 -4.22
CA LEU A 128 -0.68 33.54 -4.65
C LEU A 128 -2.04 33.90 -4.06
N TYR A 129 -2.12 35.00 -3.33
CA TYR A 129 -3.35 35.39 -2.65
C TYR A 129 -3.38 36.89 -2.34
N ASP A 130 -4.58 37.47 -2.32
CA ASP A 130 -4.80 38.86 -1.90
C ASP A 130 -4.77 38.97 -0.37
N SER A 131 -3.71 39.58 0.17
CA SER A 131 -3.52 39.77 1.61
C SER A 131 -4.51 40.77 2.24
N SER A 132 -5.24 41.55 1.43
CA SER A 132 -6.30 42.44 1.92
C SER A 132 -7.61 41.72 2.24
N VAL A 133 -7.75 40.46 1.80
CA VAL A 133 -8.93 39.63 2.01
C VAL A 133 -8.65 38.58 3.07
N THR A 134 -9.32 38.72 4.23
CA THR A 134 -9.23 37.75 5.33
C THR A 134 -9.64 36.35 4.87
N GLY A 135 -8.78 35.36 5.13
CA GLY A 135 -9.03 33.95 4.80
C GLY A 135 -8.49 33.51 3.44
N ASN A 136 -7.89 34.41 2.65
CA ASN A 136 -7.23 34.03 1.40
C ASN A 136 -5.86 33.36 1.63
N ALA A 137 -5.15 33.70 2.70
CA ALA A 137 -3.86 33.07 3.02
C ALA A 137 -4.02 31.56 3.31
N PRO A 138 -3.15 30.69 2.77
CA PRO A 138 -3.20 29.24 3.01
C PRO A 138 -3.24 28.91 4.50
N ALA A 139 -4.05 27.96 4.96
CA ALA A 139 -4.09 27.56 6.36
C ALA A 139 -2.71 27.18 6.91
N LEU A 140 -2.53 27.18 8.24
CA LEU A 140 -1.25 26.80 8.86
C LEU A 140 -0.94 25.31 8.69
N SER A 141 -1.90 24.51 8.24
CA SER A 141 -1.73 23.10 7.92
C SER A 141 -2.70 22.68 6.83
N GLY A 142 -2.31 21.72 6.01
CA GLY A 142 -3.18 21.14 4.98
C GLY A 142 -2.47 20.10 4.13
N THR A 143 -3.14 19.69 3.07
CA THR A 143 -2.61 18.76 2.06
C THR A 143 -2.11 19.55 0.86
N LEU A 144 -0.89 19.26 0.40
CA LEU A 144 -0.35 19.80 -0.85
C LEU A 144 -0.87 19.00 -2.05
N CYS A 145 -0.78 17.67 -1.97
CA CYS A 145 -1.29 16.74 -2.96
C CYS A 145 -1.37 15.31 -2.39
N THR A 146 -1.95 14.41 -3.17
CA THR A 146 -1.86 12.95 -3.00
C THR A 146 -1.04 12.38 -4.15
N VAL A 147 -0.08 11.50 -3.84
CA VAL A 147 0.71 10.78 -4.85
C VAL A 147 0.29 9.32 -4.91
N GLY A 148 0.20 8.76 -6.12
CA GLY A 148 -0.01 7.34 -6.34
C GLY A 148 1.29 6.64 -6.70
N LEU A 149 1.48 5.45 -6.15
CA LEU A 149 2.66 4.61 -6.34
C LEU A 149 2.28 3.32 -7.07
N ASN A 150 3.16 2.87 -7.97
CA ASN A 150 3.23 1.47 -8.36
C ASN A 150 4.28 0.80 -7.48
N THR A 151 3.84 -0.05 -6.57
CA THR A 151 4.68 -0.72 -5.57
C THR A 151 5.19 -2.08 -6.04
N ASN A 152 4.83 -2.52 -7.25
CA ASN A 152 5.12 -3.86 -7.77
C ASN A 152 4.75 -4.98 -6.78
N GLU A 153 3.59 -4.85 -6.13
CA GLU A 153 3.05 -5.83 -5.17
C GLU A 153 3.88 -5.98 -3.87
N GLY A 154 4.71 -4.98 -3.53
CA GLY A 154 5.50 -4.94 -2.30
C GLY A 154 5.24 -3.71 -1.42
N THR A 155 5.91 -3.66 -0.27
CA THR A 155 6.01 -2.45 0.54
C THR A 155 7.18 -1.61 0.03
N VAL A 156 6.96 -0.31 -0.13
CA VAL A 156 7.95 0.67 -0.57
C VAL A 156 8.10 1.77 0.47
N THR A 157 9.31 2.28 0.62
CA THR A 157 9.60 3.47 1.41
C THR A 157 9.50 4.70 0.53
N LEU A 158 8.49 5.54 0.78
CA LEU A 158 8.46 6.89 0.22
C LEU A 158 9.21 7.84 1.16
N SER A 159 10.13 8.61 0.59
CA SER A 159 10.86 9.67 1.27
C SER A 159 10.75 10.98 0.48
N ALA A 160 10.97 12.10 1.16
CA ALA A 160 11.02 13.41 0.54
C ALA A 160 12.13 14.26 1.17
N VAL A 161 12.70 15.15 0.37
CA VAL A 161 13.68 16.17 0.77
C VAL A 161 13.31 17.50 0.12
N GLU A 162 13.78 18.61 0.70
CA GLU A 162 13.67 19.91 0.04
C GLU A 162 14.52 19.95 -1.23
N GLU A 163 13.98 20.51 -2.31
CA GLU A 163 14.74 20.72 -3.55
C GLU A 163 15.41 22.09 -3.56
N THR A 164 16.52 22.19 -2.85
CA THR A 164 17.25 23.46 -2.64
C THR A 164 18.22 23.81 -3.76
N VAL A 165 18.63 22.84 -4.59
CA VAL A 165 19.70 23.04 -5.59
C VAL A 165 19.22 23.90 -6.74
N TYR A 166 18.01 23.63 -7.26
CA TYR A 166 17.47 24.34 -8.41
C TYR A 166 16.21 25.14 -8.11
N ARG A 167 15.54 24.89 -6.97
CA ARG A 167 14.16 25.37 -6.73
C ARG A 167 13.94 26.03 -5.37
N GLY A 168 15.00 26.20 -4.57
CA GLY A 168 14.97 26.99 -3.34
C GLY A 168 14.32 26.31 -2.12
N GLY A 169 13.83 25.07 -2.25
CA GLY A 169 13.23 24.33 -1.14
C GLY A 169 11.91 24.94 -0.65
N VAL A 170 11.72 25.01 0.67
CA VAL A 170 10.58 25.70 1.27
C VAL A 170 10.94 27.16 1.53
N VAL A 171 10.06 28.08 1.13
CA VAL A 171 10.27 29.52 1.29
C VAL A 171 9.10 30.14 2.04
N LEU A 172 9.37 30.97 3.03
CA LEU A 172 8.39 31.71 3.83
C LEU A 172 7.91 32.98 3.11
N GLU A 173 6.88 33.63 3.64
CA GLU A 173 6.31 34.85 3.05
C GLU A 173 7.27 36.04 3.00
N ASP A 174 8.26 36.08 3.90
CA ASP A 174 9.32 37.09 3.93
C ASP A 174 10.52 36.74 3.01
N GLY A 175 10.44 35.61 2.31
CA GLY A 175 11.49 35.10 1.42
C GLY A 175 12.61 34.34 2.12
N SER A 176 12.54 34.15 3.43
CA SER A 176 13.51 33.33 4.17
C SER A 176 13.25 31.83 4.01
N THR A 177 14.27 31.02 4.28
CA THR A 177 14.17 29.55 4.29
C THR A 177 14.05 29.05 5.72
N PRO A 178 12.96 28.36 6.10
CA PRO A 178 12.77 27.84 7.44
C PRO A 178 13.61 26.58 7.66
N GLY A 179 13.74 26.17 8.93
CA GLY A 179 14.10 24.77 9.20
C GLY A 179 12.91 23.87 8.86
N VAL A 180 13.12 22.84 8.03
CA VAL A 180 12.07 21.89 7.62
C VAL A 180 12.36 20.49 8.17
N THR A 181 11.33 19.84 8.71
CA THR A 181 11.39 18.40 9.01
C THR A 181 10.53 17.63 8.03
N ILE A 182 11.11 16.58 7.44
CA ILE A 182 10.43 15.67 6.52
C ILE A 182 10.69 14.24 6.99
N ALA A 183 9.62 13.46 7.16
CA ALA A 183 9.70 12.05 7.54
C ALA A 183 9.37 11.16 6.34
N SER A 184 10.01 9.98 6.28
CA SER A 184 9.64 8.93 5.34
C SER A 184 8.41 8.17 5.82
N VAL A 185 7.71 7.51 4.91
CA VAL A 185 6.57 6.65 5.20
C VAL A 185 6.67 5.34 4.42
N GLN A 186 6.14 4.27 5.00
CA GLN A 186 5.94 3.02 4.27
C GLN A 186 4.59 3.11 3.55
N ALA A 187 4.59 2.79 2.27
CA ALA A 187 3.41 2.74 1.42
C ALA A 187 3.39 1.40 0.67
N GLY A 188 2.22 0.97 0.21
CA GLY A 188 2.02 -0.40 -0.23
C GLY A 188 1.90 -1.32 0.99
N GLU A 189 0.66 -1.65 1.32
CA GLU A 189 0.41 -2.87 2.08
C GLU A 189 0.49 -4.00 1.07
N ALA A 190 1.56 -4.80 1.16
CA ALA A 190 1.42 -6.19 0.81
C ALA A 190 0.46 -6.77 1.85
N GLU A 191 -0.85 -6.66 1.61
CA GLU A 191 -1.76 -7.66 2.15
C GLU A 191 -1.13 -9.00 1.76
N PRO A 192 -0.72 -9.84 2.73
CA PRO A 192 0.03 -11.05 2.43
C PRO A 192 -0.78 -11.81 1.39
N GLN A 193 -0.22 -11.92 0.18
CA GLN A 193 -0.95 -12.41 -0.98
C GLN A 193 -1.63 -13.71 -0.60
N GLU A 194 -2.95 -13.67 -0.54
CA GLU A 194 -3.70 -14.81 -0.06
C GLU A 194 -3.53 -15.96 -1.05
N CYS A 195 -3.35 -17.16 -0.50
CA CYS A 195 -3.09 -18.32 -1.34
C CYS A 195 -4.29 -18.64 -2.25
N MET A 196 -5.49 -18.22 -1.87
CA MET A 196 -6.71 -18.32 -2.65
C MET A 196 -7.06 -16.92 -3.15
N LYS A 197 -7.24 -16.78 -4.46
CA LYS A 197 -7.65 -15.49 -5.04
C LYS A 197 -9.12 -15.25 -4.73
N ASP A 198 -9.48 -14.05 -4.34
CA ASP A 198 -10.88 -13.64 -4.12
C ASP A 198 -11.79 -13.83 -5.36
N THR A 199 -11.19 -13.75 -6.56
CA THR A 199 -11.86 -13.89 -7.85
C THR A 199 -12.51 -15.27 -8.09
N ILE A 200 -12.21 -16.28 -7.27
CA ILE A 200 -12.77 -17.64 -7.42
C ILE A 200 -14.14 -17.80 -6.75
N GLY A 201 -14.71 -16.72 -6.21
CA GLY A 201 -16.10 -16.64 -5.77
C GLY A 201 -16.40 -17.51 -4.55
N GLN A 202 -17.38 -18.41 -4.67
CA GLN A 202 -17.89 -19.16 -3.51
C GLN A 202 -16.82 -19.99 -2.78
N LYS A 203 -15.81 -20.50 -3.50
CA LYS A 203 -14.70 -21.23 -2.86
C LYS A 203 -13.91 -20.32 -1.91
N TYR A 204 -13.65 -19.07 -2.31
CA TYR A 204 -13.00 -18.08 -1.45
C TYR A 204 -13.87 -17.74 -0.23
N THR A 205 -15.17 -17.51 -0.43
CA THR A 205 -16.12 -17.28 0.67
C THR A 205 -16.11 -18.45 1.67
N ASN A 206 -16.08 -19.67 1.18
CA ASN A 206 -16.01 -20.88 2.01
C ASN A 206 -14.68 -20.98 2.77
N TRP A 207 -13.56 -20.65 2.12
CA TRP A 207 -12.24 -20.62 2.74
C TRP A 207 -12.17 -19.61 3.89
N VAL A 208 -12.64 -18.37 3.66
CA VAL A 208 -12.73 -17.32 4.67
C VAL A 208 -13.65 -17.76 5.83
N THR A 209 -14.82 -18.33 5.52
CA THR A 209 -15.78 -18.83 6.52
C THR A 209 -15.18 -19.97 7.36
N SER A 210 -14.29 -20.76 6.76
CA SER A 210 -13.55 -21.84 7.41
C SER A 210 -12.33 -21.36 8.21
N GLY A 211 -12.08 -20.04 8.30
CA GLY A 211 -10.96 -19.48 9.04
C GLY A 211 -9.63 -19.55 8.28
N LYS A 212 -9.69 -19.50 6.94
CA LYS A 212 -8.53 -19.53 6.03
C LYS A 212 -7.56 -20.70 6.31
N PRO A 213 -8.04 -21.96 6.29
CA PRO A 213 -7.19 -23.11 6.59
C PRO A 213 -6.03 -23.22 5.60
N ALA A 214 -4.81 -23.32 6.13
CA ALA A 214 -3.58 -23.40 5.30
C ALA A 214 -3.55 -24.61 4.36
N CYS A 215 -4.26 -25.68 4.70
CA CYS A 215 -4.30 -26.88 3.87
C CYS A 215 -5.00 -26.70 2.52
N TRP A 216 -5.93 -25.75 2.41
CA TRP A 216 -6.54 -25.43 1.11
C TRP A 216 -5.55 -24.78 0.15
N CYS A 217 -4.43 -24.29 0.68
CA CYS A 217 -3.33 -23.73 -0.09
C CYS A 217 -2.31 -24.80 -0.55
N TYR A 218 -2.45 -26.07 -0.17
CA TYR A 218 -1.50 -27.08 -0.64
C TYR A 218 -1.71 -27.34 -2.12
N GLN A 219 -0.62 -27.43 -2.87
CA GLN A 219 -0.62 -27.54 -4.34
C GLN A 219 -1.53 -28.67 -4.88
N TYR A 220 -1.68 -29.74 -4.11
CA TYR A 220 -2.44 -30.92 -4.52
C TYR A 220 -3.70 -31.15 -3.68
N GLN A 221 -4.11 -30.20 -2.82
CA GLN A 221 -5.26 -30.42 -1.94
C GLN A 221 -6.55 -30.62 -2.73
N GLN A 222 -6.78 -29.83 -3.79
CA GLN A 222 -7.93 -30.03 -4.70
C GLN A 222 -7.89 -31.33 -5.50
N LEU A 223 -6.81 -32.12 -5.38
CA LEU A 223 -6.68 -33.44 -5.97
C LEU A 223 -6.87 -34.56 -4.94
N GLY A 224 -7.04 -34.25 -3.65
CA GLY A 224 -7.24 -35.23 -2.58
C GLY A 224 -6.13 -35.29 -1.53
N ASP A 225 -5.13 -34.39 -1.58
CA ASP A 225 -4.05 -34.30 -0.59
C ASP A 225 -4.53 -33.54 0.66
N PHE A 226 -4.79 -34.28 1.73
CA PHE A 226 -5.39 -33.76 2.96
C PHE A 226 -4.36 -33.07 3.87
N ASP A 227 -3.12 -33.57 3.90
CA ASP A 227 -2.10 -33.13 4.87
C ASP A 227 -0.87 -32.44 4.25
N GLY A 228 -0.79 -32.39 2.92
CA GLY A 228 0.26 -31.75 2.15
C GLY A 228 1.52 -32.59 1.98
N LYS A 229 1.52 -33.87 2.38
CA LYS A 229 2.74 -34.68 2.51
C LYS A 229 2.74 -35.89 1.60
N GLU A 230 3.94 -36.39 1.32
CA GLU A 230 4.09 -37.69 0.67
C GLU A 230 4.20 -38.80 1.71
N GLU A 231 3.59 -39.94 1.42
CA GLU A 231 3.60 -41.13 2.28
C GLU A 231 4.38 -42.27 1.63
N GLY A 232 5.14 -43.01 2.44
CA GLY A 232 5.87 -44.20 2.01
C GLY A 232 7.36 -43.96 1.77
N THR A 233 8.05 -44.95 1.17
CA THR A 233 9.49 -44.88 0.88
C THR A 233 9.82 -45.48 -0.49
N GLY A 234 10.89 -44.99 -1.12
CA GLY A 234 11.39 -45.48 -2.41
C GLY A 234 10.34 -45.48 -3.52
N ILE A 235 10.19 -46.61 -4.21
CA ILE A 235 9.20 -46.76 -5.29
C ILE A 235 7.74 -46.73 -4.81
N GLY A 236 7.49 -46.87 -3.51
CA GLY A 236 6.17 -46.91 -2.90
C GLY A 236 5.64 -45.56 -2.40
N ILE A 237 6.37 -44.46 -2.64
CA ILE A 237 5.93 -43.11 -2.26
C ILE A 237 4.62 -42.77 -2.99
N LYS A 238 3.68 -42.13 -2.29
CA LYS A 238 2.39 -41.65 -2.78
C LYS A 238 2.15 -40.24 -2.26
N ARG A 239 1.56 -39.38 -3.08
CA ARG A 239 1.12 -38.04 -2.66
C ARG A 239 -0.26 -38.08 -2.00
N ILE A 240 -1.11 -39.00 -2.44
CA ILE A 240 -2.46 -39.18 -1.87
C ILE A 240 -2.57 -40.61 -1.37
N GLY A 241 -2.48 -40.78 -0.06
CA GLY A 241 -2.23 -42.05 0.62
C GLY A 241 -3.18 -42.36 1.77
N GLY A 242 -2.71 -43.22 2.67
CA GLY A 242 -3.50 -43.76 3.78
C GLY A 242 -3.82 -42.73 4.87
N VAL A 243 -2.94 -41.75 5.08
CA VAL A 243 -3.19 -40.62 5.99
C VAL A 243 -4.31 -39.76 5.40
N ASP A 244 -4.26 -39.45 4.11
CA ASP A 244 -5.33 -38.69 3.45
C ASP A 244 -6.66 -39.41 3.48
N LEU A 245 -6.67 -40.74 3.26
CA LEU A 245 -7.89 -41.55 3.37
C LEU A 245 -8.49 -41.51 4.77
N THR A 246 -7.64 -41.48 5.79
CA THR A 246 -8.09 -41.40 7.19
C THR A 246 -8.70 -40.02 7.47
N GLY A 247 -8.04 -38.95 7.04
CA GLY A 247 -8.54 -37.57 7.13
C GLY A 247 -9.87 -37.39 6.40
N PHE A 248 -9.97 -37.90 5.17
CA PHE A 248 -11.19 -37.90 4.38
C PHE A 248 -12.34 -38.63 5.07
N LYS A 249 -12.11 -39.88 5.52
CA LYS A 249 -13.14 -40.67 6.24
C LYS A 249 -13.68 -39.98 7.48
N ASN A 250 -12.82 -39.29 8.22
CA ASN A 250 -13.20 -38.57 9.43
C ASN A 250 -14.03 -37.31 9.14
N SER A 251 -14.03 -36.84 7.89
CA SER A 251 -14.66 -35.59 7.47
C SER A 251 -15.89 -35.81 6.59
N PHE A 252 -15.96 -36.96 5.91
CA PHE A 252 -17.02 -37.31 4.98
C PHE A 252 -18.42 -37.22 5.59
N GLY A 253 -19.31 -36.52 4.89
CA GLY A 253 -20.70 -36.34 5.29
C GLY A 253 -20.95 -35.23 6.32
N LYS A 254 -19.93 -34.47 6.73
CA LYS A 254 -20.06 -33.37 7.69
C LYS A 254 -20.39 -32.05 7.01
N LYS A 255 -21.10 -31.19 7.75
CA LYS A 255 -21.23 -29.75 7.45
C LYS A 255 -19.98 -29.01 7.89
N ARG A 256 -19.71 -27.87 7.26
CA ARG A 256 -18.58 -26.98 7.61
C ARG A 256 -18.57 -26.62 9.11
N ASN A 257 -19.72 -26.31 9.69
CA ASN A 257 -19.86 -25.98 11.12
C ASN A 257 -19.76 -27.19 12.08
N GLN A 258 -19.66 -28.41 11.57
CA GLN A 258 -19.44 -29.64 12.35
C GLN A 258 -17.99 -30.11 12.31
N MET A 259 -17.16 -29.46 11.48
CA MET A 259 -15.76 -29.82 11.31
C MET A 259 -14.90 -29.22 12.41
N THR A 260 -13.91 -29.99 12.86
CA THR A 260 -12.93 -29.55 13.85
C THR A 260 -11.51 -29.87 13.37
N GLY A 261 -10.55 -29.01 13.76
CA GLY A 261 -9.17 -29.15 13.34
C GLY A 261 -9.03 -29.20 11.81
N ASN A 262 -8.27 -30.18 11.31
CA ASN A 262 -7.99 -30.31 9.89
C ASN A 262 -9.10 -30.97 9.08
N GLN A 263 -10.29 -31.24 9.65
CA GLN A 263 -11.36 -31.92 8.90
C GLN A 263 -11.81 -31.16 7.65
N VAL A 264 -11.72 -29.83 7.67
CA VAL A 264 -12.02 -28.99 6.50
C VAL A 264 -11.06 -29.23 5.33
N CYS A 265 -9.87 -29.81 5.57
CA CYS A 265 -8.90 -30.11 4.52
C CYS A 265 -9.35 -31.23 3.58
N ALA A 266 -10.42 -31.96 3.93
CA ALA A 266 -11.00 -32.99 3.08
C ALA A 266 -12.04 -32.47 2.08
N ASP A 267 -12.37 -31.18 2.15
CA ASP A 267 -13.21 -30.46 1.18
C ASP A 267 -12.32 -30.08 0.00
N PHE A 268 -12.28 -30.93 -1.03
CA PHE A 268 -11.32 -30.85 -2.13
C PHE A 268 -11.86 -30.00 -3.29
N ASP A 269 -13.17 -29.82 -3.42
CA ASP A 269 -13.74 -28.90 -4.41
C ASP A 269 -14.03 -27.50 -3.86
N HIS A 270 -13.95 -27.35 -2.52
CA HIS A 270 -14.19 -26.13 -1.74
C HIS A 270 -15.64 -25.64 -1.78
N LEU A 271 -16.58 -26.53 -2.09
CA LEU A 271 -17.98 -26.20 -2.27
C LEU A 271 -18.86 -27.04 -1.34
N ASP A 272 -19.97 -26.43 -0.91
CA ASP A 272 -20.96 -27.13 -0.13
C ASP A 272 -21.89 -27.93 -1.08
N GLU A 273 -22.06 -29.22 -0.81
CA GLU A 273 -22.93 -30.13 -1.56
C GLU A 273 -24.30 -30.30 -0.89
N GLY A 274 -25.37 -30.27 -1.70
CA GLY A 274 -26.74 -30.54 -1.26
C GLY A 274 -27.53 -29.28 -0.88
N THR A 275 -28.69 -29.46 -0.24
CA THR A 275 -29.58 -28.35 0.16
C THR A 275 -30.18 -28.55 1.54
N GLY A 276 -30.51 -27.44 2.22
CA GLY A 276 -31.17 -27.43 3.52
C GLY A 276 -30.44 -28.24 4.60
N ILE A 277 -31.15 -29.15 5.26
CA ILE A 277 -30.57 -30.01 6.31
C ILE A 277 -29.53 -31.00 5.76
N GLY A 278 -29.53 -31.27 4.45
CA GLY A 278 -28.64 -32.21 3.78
C GLY A 278 -27.33 -31.62 3.26
N ILE A 279 -27.06 -30.33 3.50
CA ILE A 279 -25.80 -29.69 3.11
C ILE A 279 -24.62 -30.41 3.76
N LYS A 280 -23.54 -30.62 3.01
CA LYS A 280 -22.28 -31.22 3.44
C LYS A 280 -21.14 -30.44 2.80
N ALA A 281 -20.08 -30.15 3.56
CA ALA A 281 -18.86 -29.56 3.01
C ALA A 281 -17.85 -30.62 2.55
N VAL A 282 -18.05 -31.90 2.93
CA VAL A 282 -17.31 -33.02 2.35
C VAL A 282 -18.31 -34.08 1.89
N GLY A 283 -18.45 -34.26 0.59
CA GLY A 283 -19.53 -35.04 -0.02
C GLY A 283 -19.08 -35.95 -1.17
N GLY A 284 -20.03 -36.21 -2.08
CA GLY A 284 -19.86 -37.14 -3.18
C GLY A 284 -18.91 -36.63 -4.28
N VAL A 285 -18.82 -35.31 -4.46
CA VAL A 285 -17.86 -34.67 -5.36
C VAL A 285 -16.45 -34.87 -4.81
N ASP A 286 -16.23 -34.59 -3.52
CA ASP A 286 -14.94 -34.82 -2.87
C ASP A 286 -14.52 -36.29 -2.91
N LEU A 287 -15.47 -37.21 -2.69
CA LEU A 287 -15.22 -38.65 -2.82
C LEU A 287 -14.76 -39.02 -4.23
N THR A 288 -15.33 -38.38 -5.25
CA THR A 288 -14.98 -38.62 -6.65
C THR A 288 -13.58 -38.11 -6.95
N ILE A 289 -13.24 -36.91 -6.48
CA ILE A 289 -11.89 -36.35 -6.57
C ILE A 289 -10.88 -37.29 -5.89
N PHE A 290 -11.14 -37.64 -4.63
CA PHE A 290 -10.27 -38.50 -3.83
C PHE A 290 -10.02 -39.85 -4.50
N LYS A 291 -11.09 -40.55 -4.91
CA LYS A 291 -10.98 -41.87 -5.58
C LYS A 291 -10.20 -41.79 -6.89
N THR A 292 -10.33 -40.71 -7.63
CA THR A 292 -9.66 -40.52 -8.93
C THR A 292 -8.14 -40.43 -8.76
N ASN A 293 -7.67 -39.92 -7.63
CA ASN A 293 -6.26 -39.63 -7.41
C ASN A 293 -5.60 -40.47 -6.31
N PHE A 294 -6.38 -41.25 -5.55
CA PHE A 294 -5.87 -42.11 -4.50
C PHE A 294 -4.77 -43.06 -5.00
N GLY A 295 -3.65 -43.08 -4.29
CA GLY A 295 -2.48 -43.90 -4.60
C GLY A 295 -1.55 -43.31 -5.67
N LYS A 296 -1.84 -42.13 -6.22
CA LYS A 296 -0.96 -41.46 -7.18
C LYS A 296 0.25 -40.80 -6.51
N LYS A 297 1.34 -40.75 -7.26
CA LYS A 297 2.55 -39.96 -6.96
C LYS A 297 2.39 -38.52 -7.44
N THR A 298 3.20 -37.62 -6.90
CA THR A 298 3.32 -36.23 -7.38
C THR A 298 3.53 -36.15 -8.89
N SER A 299 4.38 -37.02 -9.46
CA SER A 299 4.65 -37.07 -10.91
C SER A 299 3.46 -37.54 -11.77
N GLN A 300 2.37 -38.00 -11.15
CA GLN A 300 1.15 -38.47 -11.82
C GLN A 300 -0.03 -37.50 -11.62
N LEU A 301 0.21 -36.39 -10.93
CA LEU A 301 -0.77 -35.35 -10.63
C LEU A 301 -0.45 -34.10 -11.44
N SER A 302 -1.48 -33.34 -11.79
CA SER A 302 -1.34 -32.03 -12.41
C SER A 302 -2.24 -31.04 -11.69
N SER A 303 -1.64 -30.03 -11.05
CA SER A 303 -2.35 -28.91 -10.43
C SER A 303 -2.52 -27.73 -11.38
N ALA A 304 -2.14 -27.87 -12.66
CA ALA A 304 -2.10 -26.76 -13.62
C ALA A 304 -3.48 -26.11 -13.84
N ALA A 305 -4.56 -26.89 -13.75
CA ALA A 305 -5.93 -26.38 -13.85
C ALA A 305 -6.29 -25.40 -12.72
N TYR A 306 -5.56 -25.43 -11.62
CA TYR A 306 -5.82 -24.64 -10.42
C TYR A 306 -4.83 -23.49 -10.23
N ALA A 307 -3.75 -23.40 -11.00
CA ALA A 307 -2.81 -22.28 -10.92
C ALA A 307 -3.47 -20.91 -11.21
N ALA A 308 -4.60 -20.89 -11.93
CA ALA A 308 -5.39 -19.69 -12.13
C ALA A 308 -6.18 -19.28 -10.88
N GLU A 309 -6.55 -20.23 -10.02
CA GLU A 309 -7.37 -20.04 -8.81
C GLU A 309 -6.54 -19.68 -7.57
N TYR A 310 -5.26 -20.09 -7.55
CA TYR A 310 -4.40 -20.01 -6.35
C TYR A 310 -3.10 -19.24 -6.60
N ASN A 311 -2.62 -18.60 -5.55
CA ASN A 311 -1.24 -18.17 -5.37
C ASN A 311 -0.54 -19.22 -4.50
N PHE A 312 -0.34 -20.42 -5.04
CA PHE A 312 0.26 -21.51 -4.27
C PHE A 312 1.60 -21.06 -3.66
N TRP A 313 1.74 -21.21 -2.34
CA TRP A 313 3.02 -20.96 -1.67
C TRP A 313 4.06 -21.87 -2.32
N THR A 314 5.07 -21.28 -2.97
CA THR A 314 6.14 -22.02 -3.66
C THR A 314 7.06 -22.79 -2.69
N VAL A 315 6.83 -22.61 -1.38
CA VAL A 315 7.50 -23.30 -0.29
C VAL A 315 6.48 -23.46 0.84
N ALA A 316 6.24 -24.69 1.28
CA ALA A 316 5.59 -24.91 2.56
C ALA A 316 6.47 -24.27 3.67
N PRO A 317 5.89 -23.56 4.65
CA PRO A 317 6.63 -23.15 5.83
C PRO A 317 7.21 -24.33 6.61
#